data_AF-A0A2H6BSI0-F1
#
_entry.id   AF-A0A2H6BSI0-F1
#
_cell.length_a   1.000
_cell.length_b   1.000
_cell.length_c   1.000
_cell.angle_alpha   90.00
_cell.angle_beta   90.00
_cell.angle_gamma   90.00
#
_symmetry.space_group_name_H-M   'P 1'
#
loop_
_entity.id
_entity.type
_entity.pdbx_description
1 polymer ?
#
loop_
_entity_poly.entity_id
_entity_poly.type
_entity_poly.pdbx_seq_one_letter_code
_entity_poly.pdbx_strand_id
1 'polypeptide(L)'
;MNDTNLEQIFLQALDRCLSLLDYQSQPTNLAWSAIELFAEVGRFPQMLRQFCDQYRELVAAADRAIEDYASSVDNWTVKGTIFGAQDQCNILHFFLNVHTKNFKFFRGENWTPQLICEFLQEWKGIDLFSLIADNQELVETGKNPPLGKQPLFY
;
A
#
# COMPACT_ATOMS: atom_id res chain seq x y z
N MET A 1 -14.35 -7.80 14.03
CA MET A 1 -13.02 -8.33 13.67
C MET A 1 -12.08 -7.80 14.74
N ASN A 2 -11.36 -8.65 15.47
CA ASN A 2 -10.44 -8.21 16.53
C ASN A 2 -9.05 -7.98 15.93
N ASP A 3 -8.25 -7.07 16.49
CA ASP A 3 -6.94 -6.68 15.98
C ASP A 3 -5.99 -7.87 15.74
N THR A 4 -6.01 -8.86 16.62
CA THR A 4 -5.24 -10.11 16.51
C THR A 4 -5.55 -10.91 15.22
N ASN A 5 -6.78 -10.82 14.71
CA ASN A 5 -7.16 -11.49 13.47
C ASN A 5 -6.58 -10.76 12.25
N LEU A 6 -6.62 -9.42 12.25
CA LEU A 6 -6.06 -8.61 11.16
C LEU A 6 -4.53 -8.74 11.09
N GLU A 7 -3.85 -8.80 12.24
CA GLU A 7 -2.41 -9.03 12.31
C GLU A 7 -2.03 -10.39 11.69
N GLN A 8 -2.79 -11.45 11.99
CA GLN A 8 -2.57 -12.77 11.39
C GLN A 8 -2.82 -12.78 9.88
N ILE A 9 -3.82 -12.04 9.38
CA ILE A 9 -4.07 -11.89 7.95
C ILE A 9 -2.91 -11.14 7.28
N PHE A 10 -2.41 -10.07 7.91
CA PHE A 10 -1.26 -9.32 7.42
C PHE A 10 0.00 -10.19 7.32
N LEU A 11 0.30 -10.96 8.37
CA LEU A 11 1.44 -11.89 8.37
C LEU A 11 1.29 -13.01 7.32
N GLN A 12 0.07 -13.51 7.11
CA GLN A 12 -0.20 -14.46 6.02
C GLN A 12 0.01 -13.83 4.64
N ALA A 13 -0.34 -12.56 4.46
CA ALA A 13 -0.08 -11.86 3.21
C ALA A 13 1.43 -11.72 2.94
N LEU A 14 2.22 -11.39 3.96
CA LEU A 14 3.69 -11.34 3.87
C LEU A 14 4.31 -12.71 3.56
N ASP A 15 3.83 -13.79 4.18
CA ASP A 15 4.26 -15.15 3.89
C ASP A 15 4.05 -15.53 2.41
N ARG A 16 2.90 -15.11 1.83
CA ARG A 16 2.60 -15.30 0.40
C ARG A 16 3.54 -14.50 -0.49
N CYS A 17 3.89 -13.27 -0.12
CA CYS A 17 4.88 -12.48 -0.84
C CYS A 17 6.27 -13.12 -0.81
N LEU A 18 6.72 -13.61 0.35
CA LEU A 18 8.01 -14.30 0.48
C LEU A 18 8.07 -15.59 -0.35
N SER A 19 6.96 -16.32 -0.40
CA SER A 19 6.84 -17.55 -1.20
C SER A 19 6.97 -17.32 -2.71
N LEU A 20 6.86 -16.07 -3.21
CA LEU A 20 7.05 -15.77 -4.63
C LEU A 20 8.46 -16.10 -5.13
N LEU A 21 9.46 -16.14 -4.24
CA LEU A 21 10.83 -16.52 -4.59
C LEU A 21 10.91 -17.95 -5.17
N ASP A 22 10.03 -18.85 -4.75
CA ASP A 22 10.00 -20.23 -5.26
C ASP A 22 9.37 -20.34 -6.66
N TYR A 23 8.78 -19.24 -7.16
CA TYR A 23 8.04 -19.19 -8.42
C TYR A 23 8.70 -18.27 -9.45
N GLN A 24 10.01 -17.98 -9.30
CA GLN A 24 10.73 -17.19 -10.30
C GLN A 24 10.53 -17.75 -11.72
N SER A 25 10.23 -16.85 -12.65
CA SER A 25 9.92 -17.16 -14.06
C SER A 25 8.73 -18.11 -14.28
N GLN A 26 7.86 -18.30 -13.28
CA GLN A 26 6.68 -19.16 -13.38
C GLN A 26 5.41 -18.42 -12.97
N PRO A 27 4.26 -18.70 -13.63
CA PRO A 27 2.99 -18.12 -13.22
C PRO A 27 2.54 -18.69 -11.88
N THR A 28 2.02 -17.82 -11.01
CA THR A 28 1.41 -18.23 -9.74
C THR A 28 0.25 -17.29 -9.37
N ASN A 29 -0.71 -17.79 -8.57
CA ASN A 29 -1.79 -16.99 -8.01
C ASN A 29 -1.43 -16.41 -6.62
N LEU A 30 -0.23 -16.66 -6.12
CA LEU A 30 0.20 -16.20 -4.79
C LEU A 30 0.18 -14.67 -4.67
N ALA A 31 0.60 -13.94 -5.71
CA ALA A 31 0.57 -12.49 -5.69
C ALA A 31 -0.86 -11.95 -5.54
N TRP A 32 -1.80 -12.47 -6.34
CA TRP A 32 -3.22 -12.15 -6.20
C TRP A 32 -3.80 -12.52 -4.84
N SER A 33 -3.47 -13.72 -4.33
CA SER A 33 -3.89 -14.15 -3.00
C SER A 33 -3.38 -13.23 -1.89
N ALA A 34 -2.14 -12.73 -2.00
CA ALA A 34 -1.60 -11.74 -1.09
C ALA A 34 -2.34 -10.39 -1.19
N ILE A 35 -2.69 -9.93 -2.40
CA ILE A 35 -3.51 -8.72 -2.61
C ILE A 35 -4.87 -8.87 -1.92
N GLU A 36 -5.52 -10.03 -2.04
CA GLU A 36 -6.80 -10.28 -1.39
C GLU A 36 -6.68 -10.17 0.13
N LEU A 37 -5.63 -10.74 0.74
CA LEU A 37 -5.38 -10.65 2.18
C LEU A 37 -5.06 -9.21 2.62
N PHE A 38 -4.19 -8.50 1.88
CA PHE A 38 -3.91 -7.09 2.17
C PHE A 38 -5.14 -6.20 2.02
N ALA A 39 -6.03 -6.50 1.08
CA ALA A 39 -7.30 -5.79 0.93
C ALA A 39 -8.23 -5.98 2.14
N GLU A 40 -8.22 -7.17 2.77
CA GLU A 40 -8.96 -7.39 4.01
C GLU A 40 -8.41 -6.51 5.15
N VAL A 41 -7.09 -6.38 5.27
CA VAL A 41 -6.43 -5.47 6.24
C VAL A 41 -6.67 -4.00 5.87
N GLY A 42 -6.63 -3.68 4.58
CA GLY A 42 -6.78 -2.33 4.03
C GLY A 42 -8.13 -1.68 4.31
N ARG A 43 -9.16 -2.46 4.67
CA ARG A 43 -10.41 -1.90 5.23
C ARG A 43 -10.20 -1.08 6.51
N PHE A 44 -9.05 -1.22 7.14
CA PHE A 44 -8.62 -0.49 8.32
C PHE A 44 -7.28 0.21 8.02
N PRO A 45 -7.28 1.37 7.33
CA PRO A 45 -6.06 1.98 6.80
C PRO A 45 -4.98 2.24 7.86
N GLN A 46 -5.39 2.67 9.06
CA GLN A 46 -4.48 2.92 10.17
C GLN A 46 -3.83 1.64 10.70
N MET A 47 -4.54 0.52 10.69
CA MET A 47 -3.99 -0.78 11.10
C MET A 47 -2.99 -1.30 10.06
N LEU A 48 -3.31 -1.15 8.76
CA LEU A 48 -2.38 -1.47 7.69
C LEU A 48 -1.06 -0.70 7.87
N ARG A 49 -1.14 0.62 8.05
CA ARG A 49 0.04 1.47 8.30
C ARG A 49 0.80 1.03 9.55
N GLN A 50 0.10 0.80 10.65
CA GLN A 50 0.71 0.35 11.92
C GLN A 50 1.43 -0.98 11.75
N PHE A 51 0.84 -1.97 11.07
CA PHE A 51 1.50 -3.26 10.85
C PHE A 51 2.71 -3.15 9.93
N CYS A 52 2.65 -2.30 8.90
CA CYS A 52 3.82 -2.00 8.08
C CYS A 52 4.98 -1.44 8.92
N ASP A 53 4.70 -0.51 9.83
CA ASP A 53 5.69 0.05 10.75
C ASP A 53 6.21 -1.00 11.76
N GLN A 54 5.30 -1.77 12.38
CA GLN A 54 5.60 -2.78 13.39
C GLN A 54 6.47 -3.93 12.84
N TYR A 55 6.20 -4.37 11.61
CA TYR A 55 6.88 -5.49 10.96
C TYR A 55 7.86 -5.06 9.87
N ARG A 56 8.41 -3.85 9.98
CA ARG A 56 9.27 -3.21 8.95
C ARG A 56 10.34 -4.11 8.32
N GLU A 57 10.99 -4.98 9.11
CA GLU A 57 12.03 -5.87 8.58
C GLU A 57 11.45 -6.97 7.70
N LEU A 58 10.33 -7.56 8.12
CA LEU A 58 9.62 -8.59 7.36
C LEU A 58 8.97 -7.99 6.11
N VAL A 59 8.42 -6.78 6.21
CA VAL A 59 7.93 -5.99 5.09
C VAL A 59 9.04 -5.74 4.08
N ALA A 60 10.21 -5.29 4.52
CA ALA A 60 11.36 -5.06 3.63
C ALA A 60 11.90 -6.35 2.99
N ALA A 61 11.71 -7.51 3.61
CA ALA A 61 12.06 -8.80 3.02
C ALA A 61 11.02 -9.23 1.98
N ALA A 62 9.73 -9.10 2.29
CA ALA A 62 8.63 -9.38 1.38
C ALA A 62 8.65 -8.47 0.14
N ASP A 63 8.99 -7.18 0.33
CA ASP A 63 9.09 -6.22 -0.77
C ASP A 63 10.22 -6.62 -1.74
N ARG A 64 11.41 -6.98 -1.21
CA ARG A 64 12.50 -7.53 -2.03
C ARG A 64 12.11 -8.81 -2.78
N ALA A 65 11.37 -9.72 -2.14
CA ALA A 65 10.87 -10.92 -2.81
C ALA A 65 9.92 -10.59 -3.97
N ILE A 66 9.08 -9.55 -3.82
CA ILE A 66 8.22 -9.05 -4.90
C ILE A 66 9.08 -8.44 -6.03
N GLU A 67 10.10 -7.64 -5.71
CA GLU A 67 11.01 -7.07 -6.71
C GLU A 67 11.71 -8.16 -7.53
N ASP A 68 12.27 -9.16 -6.85
CA ASP A 68 12.94 -10.31 -7.47
C ASP A 68 11.97 -11.09 -8.38
N TYR A 69 10.78 -11.43 -7.87
CA TYR A 69 9.77 -12.12 -8.66
C TYR A 69 9.34 -11.30 -9.88
N ALA A 70 8.98 -10.02 -9.70
CA ALA A 70 8.54 -9.13 -10.77
C ALA A 70 9.57 -8.98 -11.89
N SER A 71 10.87 -8.98 -11.55
CA SER A 71 11.98 -8.92 -12.51
C SER A 71 12.16 -10.21 -13.32
N SER A 72 11.68 -11.33 -12.79
CA SER A 72 11.87 -12.68 -13.36
C SER A 72 10.72 -13.17 -14.23
N VAL A 73 9.55 -12.51 -14.16
CA VAL A 73 8.32 -12.93 -14.84
C VAL A 73 7.87 -11.96 -15.92
N ASP A 74 7.28 -12.50 -16.97
CA ASP A 74 6.48 -11.71 -17.91
C ASP A 74 5.14 -11.32 -17.28
N ASN A 75 4.52 -10.24 -17.78
CA ASN A 75 3.22 -9.76 -17.29
C ASN A 75 2.03 -10.59 -17.79
N TRP A 76 2.10 -11.92 -17.70
CA TRP A 76 1.00 -12.80 -18.08
C TRP A 76 -0.11 -12.78 -17.04
N THR A 77 -1.36 -12.85 -17.50
CA THR A 77 -2.52 -13.02 -16.64
C THR A 77 -2.66 -14.49 -16.24
N VAL A 78 -2.83 -14.74 -14.95
CA VAL A 78 -3.13 -16.08 -14.43
C VAL A 78 -4.64 -16.25 -14.37
N LYS A 79 -5.15 -17.45 -14.69
CA LYS A 79 -6.60 -17.70 -14.67
C LYS A 79 -7.16 -17.41 -13.27
N GLY A 80 -8.16 -16.51 -13.20
CA GLY A 80 -8.80 -16.12 -11.95
C GLY A 80 -8.24 -14.85 -11.31
N THR A 81 -7.26 -14.17 -11.93
CA THR A 81 -6.74 -12.87 -11.48
C THR A 81 -7.22 -11.73 -12.38
N ILE A 82 -7.30 -10.52 -11.82
CA ILE A 82 -7.72 -9.32 -12.58
C ILE A 82 -6.58 -8.76 -13.44
N PHE A 83 -5.34 -8.84 -12.93
CA PHE A 83 -4.17 -8.25 -13.55
C PHE A 83 -3.10 -9.28 -13.94
N GLY A 84 -2.12 -8.86 -14.74
CA GLY A 84 -0.91 -9.64 -15.00
C GLY A 84 0.04 -9.68 -13.80
N ALA A 85 1.01 -10.60 -13.81
CA ALA A 85 1.90 -10.83 -12.67
C ALA A 85 2.67 -9.58 -12.19
N GLN A 86 3.17 -8.74 -13.11
CA GLN A 86 3.91 -7.51 -12.75
C GLN A 86 2.98 -6.41 -12.22
N ASP A 87 1.79 -6.27 -12.81
CA ASP A 87 0.77 -5.34 -12.31
C ASP A 87 0.32 -5.72 -10.89
N GLN A 88 0.19 -7.01 -10.59
CA GLN A 88 -0.07 -7.48 -9.23
C GLN A 88 1.08 -7.10 -8.28
N CYS A 89 2.33 -7.21 -8.73
CA CYS A 89 3.49 -6.79 -7.94
C CYS A 89 3.49 -5.29 -7.64
N ASN A 90 3.02 -4.43 -8.55
CA ASN A 90 2.84 -3.00 -8.29
C ASN A 90 1.85 -2.75 -7.14
N ILE A 91 0.73 -3.47 -7.12
CA ILE A 91 -0.29 -3.37 -6.05
C ILE A 91 0.29 -3.85 -4.71
N LEU A 92 1.04 -4.96 -4.71
CA LEU A 92 1.69 -5.46 -3.49
C LEU A 92 2.73 -4.47 -2.96
N HIS A 93 3.59 -3.93 -3.83
CA HIS A 93 4.58 -2.94 -3.46
C HIS A 93 3.94 -1.70 -2.82
N PHE A 94 2.78 -1.26 -3.34
CA PHE A 94 2.00 -0.19 -2.73
C PHE A 94 1.58 -0.53 -1.29
N PHE A 95 0.98 -1.70 -1.06
CA PHE A 95 0.55 -2.10 0.29
C PHE A 95 1.72 -2.11 1.30
N LEU A 96 2.89 -2.58 0.88
CA LEU A 96 4.06 -2.68 1.73
C LEU A 96 4.71 -1.32 2.02
N ASN A 97 4.57 -0.35 1.11
CA ASN A 97 5.23 0.95 1.20
C ASN A 97 4.30 2.11 1.61
N VAL A 98 3.06 1.86 2.05
CA VAL A 98 2.17 2.93 2.56
C VAL A 98 2.77 3.69 3.76
N HIS A 99 3.62 3.05 4.56
CA HIS A 99 4.23 3.65 5.74
C HIS A 99 5.41 4.57 5.42
N THR A 100 6.20 4.24 4.38
CA THR A 100 7.32 5.04 3.89
C THR A 100 6.92 6.04 2.81
N LYS A 101 5.79 5.80 2.14
CA LYS A 101 5.34 6.48 0.92
C LYS A 101 6.34 6.43 -0.23
N ASN A 102 7.27 5.47 -0.21
CA ASN A 102 8.23 5.26 -1.27
C ASN A 102 7.67 4.26 -2.28
N PHE A 103 6.95 4.78 -3.27
CA PHE A 103 6.31 3.95 -4.28
C PHE A 103 7.16 3.90 -5.55
N LYS A 104 7.59 2.69 -5.93
CA LYS A 104 8.27 2.39 -7.19
C LYS A 104 7.57 1.24 -7.90
N PHE A 105 7.31 1.38 -9.19
CA PHE A 105 6.53 0.40 -9.94
C PHE A 105 7.37 -0.24 -11.05
N PHE A 106 7.19 -1.56 -11.23
CA PHE A 106 8.03 -2.42 -12.07
C PHE A 106 7.73 -2.28 -13.57
N ARG A 107 6.47 -2.02 -13.93
CA ARG A 107 6.03 -1.79 -15.30
C ARG A 107 4.81 -0.87 -15.35
N GLY A 108 4.66 -0.21 -16.50
CA GLY A 108 3.54 0.68 -16.83
C GLY A 108 3.80 2.10 -16.39
N GLU A 109 4.03 3.01 -17.34
CA GLU A 109 4.20 4.46 -17.11
C GLU A 109 2.99 5.13 -16.42
N ASN A 110 1.93 4.37 -16.13
CA ASN A 110 0.65 4.86 -15.63
C ASN A 110 0.29 4.36 -14.23
N TRP A 111 1.06 3.44 -13.62
CA TRP A 111 0.76 3.05 -12.23
C TRP A 111 1.17 4.17 -11.28
N THR A 112 0.20 4.63 -10.51
CA THR A 112 0.38 5.61 -9.44
C THR A 112 -0.29 5.11 -8.17
N PRO A 113 0.11 5.58 -6.99
CA PRO A 113 -0.58 5.24 -5.75
C PRO A 113 -2.06 5.63 -5.79
N GLN A 114 -2.40 6.72 -6.50
CA GLN A 114 -3.78 7.18 -6.72
C GLN A 114 -4.57 6.15 -7.53
N LEU A 115 -4.03 5.66 -8.65
CA LEU A 115 -4.70 4.66 -9.48
C LEU A 115 -4.96 3.36 -8.70
N ILE A 116 -4.03 2.97 -7.81
CA ILE A 116 -4.22 1.81 -6.93
C ILE A 116 -5.33 2.06 -5.92
N CYS A 117 -5.39 3.26 -5.32
CA CYS A 117 -6.49 3.64 -4.41
C CYS A 117 -7.84 3.63 -5.12
N GLU A 118 -7.94 4.20 -6.32
CA GLU A 118 -9.15 4.20 -7.15
C GLU A 118 -9.60 2.76 -7.44
N PHE A 119 -8.68 1.90 -7.90
CA PHE A 119 -8.97 0.49 -8.14
C PHE A 119 -9.50 -0.22 -6.89
N LEU A 120 -8.84 -0.05 -5.73
CA LEU A 120 -9.25 -0.71 -4.49
C LEU A 120 -10.63 -0.21 -3.99
N GLN A 121 -10.92 1.07 -4.21
CA GLN A 121 -12.22 1.66 -3.91
C GLN A 121 -13.31 1.08 -4.81
N GLU A 122 -13.08 1.00 -6.12
CA GLU A 122 -14.04 0.40 -7.06
C GLU A 122 -14.23 -1.10 -6.84
N TRP A 123 -13.15 -1.83 -6.56
CA TRP A 123 -13.19 -3.28 -6.43
C TRP A 123 -13.84 -3.76 -5.12
N LYS A 124 -13.47 -3.17 -3.99
CA LYS A 124 -13.87 -3.65 -2.64
C LYS A 124 -14.39 -2.56 -1.71
N GLY A 125 -14.56 -1.33 -2.19
CA GLY A 125 -14.99 -0.20 -1.36
C GLY A 125 -13.93 0.24 -0.34
N ILE A 126 -12.65 -0.02 -0.61
CA ILE A 126 -11.55 0.28 0.29
C ILE A 126 -10.98 1.67 -0.02
N ASP A 127 -11.02 2.58 0.95
CA ASP A 127 -10.44 3.92 0.82
C ASP A 127 -9.07 4.01 1.53
N LEU A 128 -8.02 4.12 0.72
CA LEU A 128 -6.64 4.29 1.18
C LEU A 128 -6.04 5.66 0.83
N PHE A 129 -6.83 6.60 0.30
CA PHE A 129 -6.31 7.91 -0.11
C PHE A 129 -5.66 8.66 1.06
N SER A 130 -6.21 8.51 2.27
CA SER A 130 -5.63 9.08 3.50
C SER A 130 -4.20 8.61 3.79
N LEU A 131 -3.79 7.44 3.31
CA LEU A 131 -2.43 6.91 3.53
C LEU A 131 -1.40 7.51 2.57
N ILE A 132 -1.85 8.02 1.42
CA ILE A 132 -0.97 8.61 0.40
C ILE A 132 -1.03 10.13 0.34
N ALA A 133 -1.99 10.76 1.02
CA ALA A 133 -2.02 12.20 1.18
C ALA A 133 -0.75 12.66 1.89
N ASP A 134 -0.02 13.63 1.34
CA ASP A 134 1.02 14.32 2.08
C ASP A 134 0.40 15.00 3.29
N ASN A 135 1.05 14.93 4.45
CA ASN A 135 0.63 15.70 5.63
C ASN A 135 0.87 17.19 5.33
N GLN A 136 0.00 17.82 4.53
CA GLN A 136 -0.03 19.27 4.33
C GLN A 136 -0.83 20.00 5.40
N GLU A 137 -1.35 19.31 6.41
CA GLU A 137 -1.96 19.95 7.58
C GLU A 137 -1.15 19.60 8.83
N LEU A 138 -0.14 20.42 9.15
CA LEU A 138 0.36 20.70 10.51
C LEU A 138 1.47 21.78 10.53
N VAL A 139 1.55 22.65 9.51
CA VAL A 139 2.34 23.89 9.56
C VAL A 139 1.44 25.05 9.15
N GLU A 140 1.21 25.98 10.08
CA GLU A 140 0.44 27.24 9.98
C GLU A 140 -1.02 27.29 10.48
N THR A 141 -1.36 26.59 11.57
CA THR A 141 -2.20 27.22 12.62
C THR A 141 -1.29 27.83 13.69
N GLY A 142 -0.49 28.79 13.26
CA GLY A 142 0.42 29.58 14.09
C GLY A 142 0.35 31.08 13.80
N LYS A 143 -0.75 31.56 13.20
CA LYS A 143 -1.02 33.00 13.08
C LYS A 143 -2.02 33.39 14.17
N ASN A 144 -1.49 34.00 15.23
CA ASN A 144 -2.28 34.80 16.16
C ASN A 144 -3.22 35.73 15.36
N PRO A 145 -4.50 35.88 15.76
CA PRO A 145 -5.35 36.88 15.14
C PRO A 145 -4.72 38.27 15.35
N PRO A 146 -4.77 39.18 14.36
CA PRO A 146 -4.30 40.54 14.58
C PRO A 146 -5.16 41.18 15.66
N LEU A 147 -4.52 41.52 16.77
CA LEU A 147 -5.07 42.35 17.85
C LEU A 147 -5.72 43.59 17.24
N GLY A 148 -6.94 43.86 17.71
CA GLY A 148 -7.79 44.92 17.22
C GLY A 148 -7.10 46.28 17.14
N LYS A 149 -7.45 47.03 16.10
CA LYS A 149 -7.16 48.46 16.02
C LYS A 149 -7.85 49.15 17.20
N GLN A 150 -7.06 49.60 18.17
CA GLN A 150 -7.51 50.65 19.09
C GLN A 150 -7.49 52.00 18.35
N PRO A 151 -8.45 52.89 18.60
CA PRO A 151 -8.50 54.19 17.96
C PRO A 151 -7.48 55.13 18.61
N LEU A 152 -6.63 55.75 17.80
CA LEU A 152 -5.84 56.90 18.26
C LEU A 152 -6.70 58.15 18.12
N PHE A 153 -7.20 58.62 19.27
CA PHE A 153 -7.58 60.01 19.49
C PHE A 153 -6.32 60.85 19.73
N TYR A 154 -6.42 62.11 19.32
CA TYR A 154 -5.46 63.24 19.38
C TYR A 154 -4.43 63.35 18.27
#